data_AF-A0A7J5TVY0-F1
#
_entry.id   AF-A0A7J5TVY0-F1
#
_cell.length_a   1.000
_cell.length_b   1.000
_cell.length_c   1.000
_cell.angle_alpha   90.00
_cell.angle_beta   90.00
_cell.angle_gamma   90.00
#
_symmetry.space_group_name_H-M   'P 1'
#
loop_
_entity.id
_entity.type
_entity.pdbx_description
1 polymer ?
#
loop_
_entity_poly.entity_id
_entity_poly.type
_entity_poly.pdbx_seq_one_letter_code
_entity_poly.pdbx_strand_id
1 'polypeptide(L)'
;MATAKPIFCTLKLAGFQRPNPHSINIELSGESQPAFSFSKMGNTPTVKDSLSQSYKFGYTVRNKQVANEKLINQIDSFLLEYGVELPDSKFVHDQTRQQVYNYDAYGDSLDSRFEQLVKLRYALGEGKGYYAMFEKEGKSKLVPLAFWYSKHRLDHVWNWRKSALVRSKYYNYLATATDATGKLLMHHYRPIHLVLTVPHKNGLWKGKRFYGREIMAMFNLLRKEPAWKKYVYAGEYGLEVKRSNDHGLHIHLHSFLLQRPQYSVKEVQTVLETLWRKYTGNDSNYSGLHYETLYTYKSNQDGTVTKEYIRPGKSDINHYLSGVLECIKYHFKPDCIQTTDGQYDLELIDEILVNTKRLRMYSRFGAFYKCAELNFDNSALEPVVLPTEDELTDDQPENITSSTAGVEERLINPFTEEPATLADYEVMIGKPSYLRYYGTDQRRPHEPYLIQKTSPFFRVSAARMQLKTIISLDLRGQLPTRMLHEPGASSLEQSLQVAEIITGNRARNGAPNGARNGTRNGAYMPL
;
A
#
# COMPACT_ATOMS: atom_id res chain seq x y z
N MET A 1 21.77 19.60 58.39
CA MET A 1 22.27 20.46 57.29
C MET A 1 23.54 19.82 56.77
N ALA A 2 23.43 19.09 55.66
CA ALA A 2 24.54 18.35 55.05
C ALA A 2 24.82 18.92 53.66
N THR A 3 26.07 19.28 53.43
CA THR A 3 26.60 19.92 52.23
C THR A 3 26.91 18.88 51.16
N ALA A 4 26.20 18.94 50.02
CA ALA A 4 26.47 18.11 48.85
C ALA A 4 27.41 18.85 47.88
N LYS A 5 28.48 18.18 47.46
CA LYS A 5 29.42 18.62 46.40
C LYS A 5 28.81 18.40 45.00
N PRO A 6 29.06 19.28 44.03
CA PRO A 6 28.61 19.06 42.66
C PRO A 6 29.59 18.14 41.90
N ILE A 7 29.04 17.13 41.22
CA ILE A 7 29.77 16.30 40.26
C ILE A 7 29.59 16.95 38.88
N PHE A 8 30.68 17.48 38.32
CA PHE A 8 30.76 17.86 36.91
C PHE A 8 30.93 16.59 36.07
N CYS A 9 29.97 16.30 35.20
CA CYS A 9 30.11 15.27 34.17
C CYS A 9 30.24 15.94 32.81
N THR A 10 31.40 15.76 32.18
CA THR A 10 31.76 16.31 30.87
C THR A 10 31.07 15.50 29.77
N LEU A 11 30.11 16.12 29.06
CA LEU A 11 29.47 15.51 27.89
C LEU A 11 30.44 15.53 26.69
N LYS A 12 30.91 14.36 26.28
CA LYS A 12 31.51 14.16 24.94
C LYS A 12 30.38 14.13 23.90
N LEU A 13 30.40 15.09 22.98
CA LEU A 13 29.59 15.07 21.76
C LEU A 13 30.07 13.92 20.85
N ALA A 14 29.37 12.80 20.90
CA ALA A 14 29.44 11.76 19.88
C ALA A 14 28.59 12.19 18.68
N GLY A 15 29.16 12.05 17.48
CA GLY A 15 28.51 12.44 16.22
C GLY A 15 27.14 11.78 16.03
N PHE A 16 26.14 12.62 15.80
CA PHE A 16 24.80 12.21 15.41
C PHE A 16 24.83 11.49 14.05
N GLN A 17 24.84 10.16 14.06
CA GLN A 17 24.28 9.40 12.95
C GLN A 17 22.76 9.44 13.07
N ARG A 18 22.11 9.98 12.03
CA ARG A 18 20.65 10.10 11.96
C ARG A 18 20.00 8.70 11.92
N PRO A 19 19.00 8.40 12.75
CA PRO A 19 18.12 7.28 12.49
C PRO A 19 17.17 7.65 11.34
N ASN A 20 17.07 6.80 10.33
CA ASN A 20 16.07 6.91 9.26
C ASN A 20 14.96 5.89 9.56
N PRO A 21 13.80 6.29 10.11
CA PRO A 21 12.73 5.36 10.46
C PRO A 21 11.70 5.34 9.33
N HIS A 22 12.06 4.75 8.18
CA HIS A 22 11.10 4.47 7.12
C HIS A 22 11.23 3.00 6.74
N SER A 23 10.17 2.24 7.02
CA SER A 23 9.99 0.88 6.52
C SER A 23 9.60 0.97 5.05
N ILE A 24 10.48 0.48 4.17
CA ILE A 24 10.38 0.68 2.72
C ILE A 24 9.94 -0.60 2.04
N ASN A 25 9.02 -0.50 1.07
CA ASN A 25 8.41 -1.65 0.41
C ASN A 25 8.42 -1.48 -1.10
N ILE A 26 9.17 -2.36 -1.80
CA ILE A 26 9.17 -2.44 -3.26
C ILE A 26 8.41 -3.68 -3.71
N GLU A 27 7.54 -3.54 -4.70
CA GLU A 27 6.93 -4.66 -5.43
C GLU A 27 7.58 -4.84 -6.78
N LEU A 28 7.52 -6.06 -7.33
CA LEU A 28 8.21 -6.44 -8.54
C LEU A 28 7.24 -7.06 -9.54
N SER A 29 7.43 -6.77 -10.82
CA SER A 29 6.59 -7.24 -11.93
C SER A 29 6.63 -8.75 -12.16
N GLY A 30 7.58 -9.44 -11.53
CA GLY A 30 7.75 -10.88 -11.62
C GLY A 30 7.15 -11.66 -10.44
N GLU A 31 7.07 -11.11 -9.22
CA GLU A 31 6.48 -11.85 -8.09
C GLU A 31 5.07 -12.23 -8.48
N SER A 32 4.85 -13.52 -8.71
CA SER A 32 3.63 -14.07 -9.28
C SER A 32 2.42 -13.24 -8.85
N GLN A 33 1.96 -12.35 -9.74
CA GLN A 33 0.54 -12.36 -10.02
C GLN A 33 0.28 -13.84 -10.22
N PRO A 34 -0.48 -14.51 -9.34
CA PRO A 34 -0.81 -15.88 -9.65
C PRO A 34 -1.45 -15.76 -11.03
N ALA A 35 -0.80 -16.38 -12.03
CA ALA A 35 -1.11 -16.22 -13.43
C ALA A 35 -2.52 -16.79 -13.63
N PHE A 36 -3.51 -15.98 -13.29
CA PHE A 36 -4.92 -16.27 -13.36
C PHE A 36 -5.52 -15.25 -14.33
N SER A 37 -4.95 -15.20 -15.53
CA SER A 37 -5.87 -15.41 -16.66
C SER A 37 -6.41 -16.82 -16.48
N PHE A 38 -7.70 -17.04 -16.71
CA PHE A 38 -8.33 -18.36 -16.72
C PHE A 38 -7.77 -19.26 -17.85
N SER A 39 -6.45 -19.37 -17.98
CA SER A 39 -5.83 -20.44 -18.74
C SER A 39 -6.06 -21.72 -17.95
N LYS A 40 -6.78 -22.65 -18.58
CA LYS A 40 -6.96 -24.01 -18.09
C LYS A 40 -5.61 -24.54 -17.60
N MET A 41 -5.56 -25.04 -16.36
CA MET A 41 -4.37 -25.66 -15.77
C MET A 41 -3.77 -26.65 -16.78
N GLY A 42 -2.61 -26.33 -17.36
CA GLY A 42 -1.94 -27.17 -18.35
C GLY A 42 -1.00 -26.46 -19.33
N ASN A 43 -1.19 -25.15 -19.60
CA ASN A 43 -0.33 -24.44 -20.55
C ASN A 43 0.67 -23.53 -19.83
N THR A 44 1.96 -23.78 -20.03
CA THR A 44 3.02 -22.82 -19.72
C THR A 44 2.71 -21.51 -20.44
N PRO A 45 2.69 -20.35 -19.75
CA PRO A 45 2.46 -19.06 -20.39
C PRO A 45 3.43 -18.89 -21.57
N THR A 46 2.92 -18.44 -22.71
CA THR A 46 3.82 -18.08 -23.81
C THR A 46 4.61 -16.82 -23.44
N VAL A 47 5.75 -16.60 -24.10
CA VAL A 47 6.55 -15.37 -23.90
C VAL A 47 5.70 -14.11 -24.08
N LYS A 48 4.80 -14.13 -25.07
CA LYS A 48 3.86 -13.05 -25.35
C LYS A 48 2.87 -12.84 -24.21
N ASP A 49 2.42 -13.91 -23.56
CA ASP A 49 1.54 -13.82 -22.38
C ASP A 49 2.28 -13.17 -21.22
N SER A 50 3.54 -13.52 -20.98
CA SER A 50 4.37 -12.92 -19.92
C SER A 50 4.55 -11.42 -20.12
N LEU A 51 4.93 -10.98 -21.33
CA LEU A 51 5.05 -9.54 -21.65
C LEU A 51 3.72 -8.82 -21.49
N SER A 52 2.62 -9.39 -21.98
CA SER A 52 1.29 -8.81 -21.85
C SER A 52 0.86 -8.66 -20.39
N GLN A 53 1.18 -9.64 -19.54
CA GLN A 53 0.92 -9.58 -18.10
C GLN A 53 1.73 -8.46 -17.43
N SER A 54 3.04 -8.33 -17.72
CA SER A 54 3.87 -7.25 -17.21
C SER A 54 3.35 -5.87 -17.62
N TYR A 55 2.90 -5.72 -18.86
CA TYR A 55 2.30 -4.49 -19.38
C TYR A 55 0.97 -4.14 -18.70
N LYS A 56 0.08 -5.13 -18.56
CA LYS A 56 -1.18 -4.96 -17.82
C LYS A 56 -0.95 -4.60 -16.35
N PHE A 57 0.07 -5.19 -15.74
CA PHE A 57 0.51 -4.89 -14.38
C PHE A 57 0.92 -3.41 -14.26
N GLY A 58 1.84 -2.95 -15.12
CA GLY A 58 2.26 -1.54 -15.14
C GLY A 58 1.11 -0.57 -15.41
N TYR A 59 0.22 -0.90 -16.35
CA TYR A 59 -0.98 -0.09 -16.65
C TYR A 59 -1.89 0.05 -15.42
N THR A 60 -2.09 -1.06 -14.70
CA THR A 60 -2.91 -1.07 -13.49
C THR A 60 -2.30 -0.18 -12.41
N VAL A 61 -1.00 -0.34 -12.13
CA VAL A 61 -0.28 0.50 -11.16
C VAL A 61 -0.35 1.97 -11.55
N ARG A 62 -0.13 2.30 -12.83
CA ARG A 62 -0.26 3.67 -13.35
C ARG A 62 -1.62 4.27 -13.06
N ASN A 63 -2.71 3.55 -13.33
CA ASN A 63 -4.07 4.06 -13.07
C ASN A 63 -4.34 4.26 -11.58
N LYS A 64 -3.82 3.37 -10.72
CA LYS A 64 -3.90 3.52 -9.26
C LYS A 64 -3.06 4.71 -8.77
N GLN A 65 -1.88 4.94 -9.34
CA GLN A 65 -1.05 6.11 -9.02
C GLN A 65 -1.73 7.42 -9.45
N VAL A 66 -2.40 7.45 -10.60
CA VAL A 66 -3.19 8.62 -11.01
C VAL A 66 -4.33 8.91 -10.02
N ALA A 67 -4.96 7.88 -9.44
CA ALA A 67 -5.96 8.07 -8.40
C ALA A 67 -5.35 8.62 -7.10
N ASN A 68 -4.13 8.20 -6.74
CA ASN A 68 -3.35 8.76 -5.63
C ASN A 68 -3.02 10.24 -5.89
N GLU A 69 -2.55 10.60 -7.09
CA GLU A 69 -2.25 11.99 -7.46
C GLU A 69 -3.47 12.90 -7.44
N LYS A 70 -4.61 12.42 -7.93
CA LYS A 70 -5.88 13.15 -7.82
C LYS A 70 -6.20 13.45 -6.36
N LEU A 71 -5.99 12.49 -5.46
CA LEU A 71 -6.22 12.67 -4.03
C LEU A 71 -5.22 13.67 -3.42
N ILE A 72 -3.93 13.58 -3.75
CA ILE A 72 -2.89 14.53 -3.32
C ILE A 72 -3.28 15.96 -3.71
N ASN A 73 -3.63 16.19 -4.97
CA ASN A 73 -3.98 17.54 -5.46
C ASN A 73 -5.21 18.10 -4.74
N GLN A 74 -6.18 17.26 -4.40
CA GLN A 74 -7.35 17.70 -3.65
C GLN A 74 -7.01 17.98 -2.19
N ILE A 75 -6.14 17.18 -1.56
CA ILE A 75 -5.62 17.47 -0.22
C ILE A 75 -4.90 18.82 -0.21
N ASP A 76 -3.99 19.05 -1.16
CA ASP A 76 -3.24 20.31 -1.28
C ASP A 76 -4.21 21.49 -1.47
N SER A 77 -5.24 21.34 -2.32
CA SER A 77 -6.27 22.38 -2.53
C SER A 77 -7.09 22.67 -1.28
N PHE A 78 -7.51 21.63 -0.55
CA PHE A 78 -8.29 21.76 0.68
C PHE A 78 -7.49 22.39 1.81
N LEU A 79 -6.21 22.03 1.97
CA LEU A 79 -5.34 22.63 2.99
C LEU A 79 -5.04 24.11 2.70
N LEU A 80 -4.95 24.48 1.41
CA LEU A 80 -4.76 25.86 0.99
C LEU A 80 -5.94 26.76 1.41
N GLU A 81 -7.17 26.24 1.46
CA GLU A 81 -8.35 26.97 1.98
C GLU A 81 -8.19 27.38 3.46
N TYR A 82 -7.32 26.68 4.20
CA TYR A 82 -6.96 27.00 5.59
C TYR A 82 -5.62 27.74 5.70
N GLY A 83 -5.04 28.19 4.58
CA GLY A 83 -3.75 28.87 4.54
C GLY A 83 -2.55 27.95 4.77
N VAL A 84 -2.72 26.63 4.63
CA VAL A 84 -1.64 25.64 4.78
C VAL A 84 -1.13 25.23 3.40
N GLU A 85 0.05 25.73 3.03
CA GLU A 85 0.73 25.36 1.78
C GLU A 85 1.82 24.31 2.07
N LEU A 86 1.65 23.10 1.52
CA LEU A 86 2.59 22.01 1.72
C LEU A 86 3.73 22.07 0.68
N PRO A 87 5.00 22.00 1.10
CA PRO A 87 6.10 21.86 0.16
C PRO A 87 6.08 20.47 -0.52
N ASP A 88 6.77 20.33 -1.66
CA ASP A 88 6.78 19.09 -2.43
C ASP A 88 7.32 17.88 -1.65
N SER A 89 8.34 18.10 -0.81
CA SER A 89 9.01 17.03 -0.08
C SER A 89 8.70 17.07 1.42
N LYS A 90 8.50 15.88 1.99
CA LYS A 90 8.34 15.70 3.43
C LYS A 90 9.52 16.25 4.23
N PHE A 91 10.74 16.10 3.71
CA PHE A 91 11.94 16.61 4.36
C PHE A 91 11.90 18.13 4.53
N VAL A 92 11.52 18.87 3.48
CA VAL A 92 11.36 20.33 3.55
C VAL A 92 10.23 20.69 4.50
N HIS A 93 9.09 20.00 4.43
CA HIS A 93 7.99 20.19 5.38
C HIS A 93 8.43 20.04 6.83
N ASP A 94 9.20 19.01 7.16
CA ASP A 94 9.65 18.78 8.53
C ASP A 94 10.59 19.91 9.01
N GLN A 95 11.33 20.55 8.10
CA GLN A 95 12.16 21.73 8.39
C GLN A 95 11.36 23.04 8.48
N THR A 96 10.28 23.16 7.70
CA THR A 96 9.48 24.39 7.61
C THR A 96 8.13 24.30 8.32
N ARG A 97 7.91 23.24 9.12
CA ARG A 97 6.63 22.93 9.76
C ARG A 97 6.03 24.11 10.53
N GLN A 98 6.87 24.86 11.24
CA GLN A 98 6.41 26.04 12.00
C GLN A 98 5.83 27.13 11.09
N GLN A 99 6.42 27.35 9.91
CA GLN A 99 5.91 28.32 8.93
C GLN A 99 4.67 27.80 8.22
N VAL A 100 4.68 26.52 7.81
CA VAL A 100 3.57 25.88 7.08
C VAL A 100 2.24 25.96 7.84
N TYR A 101 2.27 25.81 9.17
CA TYR A 101 1.06 25.87 9.99
C TYR A 101 0.85 27.22 10.70
N ASN A 102 1.72 28.22 10.46
CA ASN A 102 1.67 29.53 11.09
C ASN A 102 1.39 29.46 12.61
N TYR A 103 2.30 28.78 13.33
CA TYR A 103 2.14 28.55 14.77
C TYR A 103 1.99 29.84 15.59
N ASP A 104 2.54 30.94 15.10
CA ASP A 104 2.44 32.25 15.76
C ASP A 104 0.99 32.76 15.79
N ALA A 105 0.18 32.45 14.77
CA ALA A 105 -1.22 32.86 14.68
C ALA A 105 -2.19 31.81 15.25
N TYR A 106 -1.93 30.51 15.04
CA TYR A 106 -2.90 29.45 15.30
C TYR A 106 -2.46 28.42 16.35
N GLY A 107 -1.26 28.56 16.91
CA GLY A 107 -0.67 27.53 17.77
C GLY A 107 -0.55 26.18 17.06
N ASP A 108 -0.86 25.10 17.76
CA ASP A 108 -0.83 23.73 17.24
C ASP A 108 -2.16 23.25 16.64
N SER A 109 -3.16 24.12 16.53
CA SER A 109 -4.52 23.73 16.14
C SER A 109 -4.62 23.19 14.72
N LEU A 110 -3.98 23.85 13.75
CA LEU A 110 -3.96 23.40 12.34
C LEU A 110 -3.14 22.13 12.16
N ASP A 111 -1.98 22.05 12.83
CA ASP A 111 -1.13 20.86 12.80
C ASP A 111 -1.87 19.66 13.40
N SER A 112 -2.47 19.81 14.58
CA SER A 112 -3.24 18.76 15.24
C SER A 112 -4.45 18.31 14.44
N ARG A 113 -5.14 19.26 13.78
CA ARG A 113 -6.29 18.96 12.94
C ARG A 113 -5.90 18.18 11.68
N PHE A 114 -4.85 18.60 10.98
CA PHE A 114 -4.52 18.08 9.65
C PHE A 114 -3.35 17.09 9.62
N GLU A 115 -2.74 16.76 10.76
CA GLU A 115 -1.56 15.88 10.89
C GLU A 115 -1.72 14.60 10.05
N GLN A 116 -2.88 13.95 10.13
CA GLN A 116 -3.12 12.69 9.46
C GLN A 116 -3.28 12.85 7.94
N LEU A 117 -3.95 13.91 7.50
CA LEU A 117 -4.14 14.21 6.09
C LEU A 117 -2.81 14.58 5.41
N VAL A 118 -1.95 15.34 6.10
CA VAL A 118 -0.60 15.68 5.62
C VAL A 118 0.29 14.44 5.55
N LYS A 119 0.24 13.55 6.56
CA LYS A 119 0.91 12.24 6.51
C LYS A 119 0.45 11.40 5.32
N LEU A 120 -0.87 11.35 5.06
CA LEU A 120 -1.42 10.68 3.90
C LEU A 120 -0.87 11.30 2.59
N ARG A 121 -0.90 12.62 2.45
CA ARG A 121 -0.41 13.34 1.28
C ARG A 121 1.01 12.92 0.90
N TYR A 122 1.95 13.00 1.86
CA TYR A 122 3.33 12.61 1.60
C TYR A 122 3.49 11.11 1.32
N ALA A 123 2.78 10.25 2.06
CA ALA A 123 2.77 8.82 1.80
C ALA A 123 2.37 8.51 0.35
N LEU A 124 1.28 9.09 -0.15
CA LEU A 124 0.82 8.87 -1.53
C LEU A 124 1.79 9.44 -2.59
N GLY A 125 2.52 10.51 -2.24
CA GLY A 125 3.44 11.20 -3.13
C GLY A 125 4.75 10.45 -3.42
N GLU A 126 5.11 9.47 -2.60
CA GLU A 126 6.34 8.69 -2.72
C GLU A 126 6.29 7.60 -3.81
N GLY A 127 5.15 7.43 -4.50
CA GLY A 127 4.99 6.43 -5.55
C GLY A 127 6.01 6.60 -6.69
N LYS A 128 6.83 5.56 -6.92
CA LYS A 128 7.83 5.46 -8.00
C LYS A 128 7.72 4.12 -8.72
N GLY A 129 8.19 4.06 -9.96
CA GLY A 129 8.33 2.83 -10.73
C GLY A 129 9.73 2.69 -11.30
N TYR A 130 10.18 1.43 -11.39
CA TYR A 130 11.42 1.01 -12.02
C TYR A 130 11.06 0.22 -13.28
N TYR A 131 11.69 0.54 -14.39
CA TYR A 131 11.39 -0.04 -15.70
C TYR A 131 12.68 -0.46 -16.39
N ALA A 132 12.66 -1.59 -17.08
CA ALA A 132 13.70 -1.96 -18.03
C ALA A 132 13.43 -1.22 -19.34
N MET A 133 14.37 -0.39 -19.76
CA MET A 133 14.35 0.28 -21.05
C MET A 133 15.25 -0.49 -22.02
N PHE A 134 14.62 -1.09 -23.00
CA PHE A 134 15.28 -1.76 -24.11
C PHE A 134 15.38 -0.79 -25.28
N GLU A 135 16.52 -0.74 -25.96
CA GLU A 135 16.72 0.06 -27.16
C GLU A 135 17.19 -0.83 -28.33
N LYS A 136 16.54 -0.73 -29.47
CA LYS A 136 16.94 -1.41 -30.71
C LYS A 136 16.57 -0.57 -31.92
N GLU A 137 17.55 -0.29 -32.79
CA GLU A 137 17.35 0.45 -34.06
C GLU A 137 16.60 1.78 -33.86
N GLY A 138 16.99 2.55 -32.83
CA GLY A 138 16.37 3.85 -32.51
C GLY A 138 14.96 3.78 -31.91
N LYS A 139 14.44 2.58 -31.62
CA LYS A 139 13.18 2.39 -30.89
C LYS A 139 13.48 2.02 -29.45
N SER A 140 12.72 2.59 -28.53
CA SER A 140 12.78 2.23 -27.11
C SER A 140 11.49 1.55 -26.67
N LYS A 141 11.60 0.51 -25.85
CA LYS A 141 10.45 -0.15 -25.19
C LYS A 141 10.70 -0.24 -23.70
N LEU A 142 9.65 0.00 -22.91
CA LEU A 142 9.69 -0.09 -21.46
C LEU A 142 8.99 -1.37 -21.00
N VAL A 143 9.61 -2.10 -20.09
CA VAL A 143 9.00 -3.22 -19.38
C VAL A 143 9.02 -2.92 -17.88
N PRO A 144 7.87 -2.91 -17.19
CA PRO A 144 7.85 -2.70 -15.74
C PRO A 144 8.71 -3.73 -15.01
N LEU A 145 9.50 -3.27 -14.03
CA LEU A 145 10.32 -4.12 -13.16
C LEU A 145 9.81 -4.10 -11.73
N ALA A 146 9.55 -2.90 -11.20
CA ALA A 146 9.20 -2.73 -9.81
C ALA A 146 8.43 -1.44 -9.54
N PHE A 147 7.71 -1.38 -8.42
CA PHE A 147 6.93 -0.22 -8.01
C PHE A 147 7.03 0.02 -6.50
N TRP A 148 6.99 1.29 -6.12
CA TRP A 148 6.95 1.73 -4.74
C TRP A 148 5.53 2.16 -4.36
N TYR A 149 5.11 1.78 -3.16
CA TYR A 149 3.87 2.22 -2.52
C TYR A 149 4.09 2.43 -1.02
N SER A 150 3.22 3.21 -0.41
CA SER A 150 3.37 3.69 0.98
C SER A 150 2.86 2.74 2.06
N LYS A 151 2.18 1.66 1.65
CA LYS A 151 1.37 0.79 2.52
C LYS A 151 0.27 1.49 3.31
N HIS A 152 0.05 2.78 3.05
CA HIS A 152 -1.03 3.50 3.67
C HIS A 152 -2.37 2.87 3.27
N ARG A 153 -3.31 2.73 4.22
CA ARG A 153 -4.61 2.05 3.99
C ARG A 153 -5.51 2.69 2.92
N LEU A 154 -5.21 3.93 2.53
CA LEU A 154 -5.88 4.67 1.46
C LEU A 154 -5.05 4.79 0.19
N ASP A 155 -3.86 4.18 0.15
CA ASP A 155 -3.05 4.09 -1.06
C ASP A 155 -3.69 3.08 -2.03
N HIS A 156 -4.09 3.56 -3.20
CA HIS A 156 -4.76 2.78 -4.23
C HIS A 156 -3.88 1.66 -4.78
N VAL A 157 -2.56 1.85 -4.85
CA VAL A 157 -1.60 0.84 -5.30
C VAL A 157 -1.48 -0.25 -4.24
N TRP A 158 -1.28 0.15 -2.97
CA TRP A 158 -1.16 -0.80 -1.87
C TRP A 158 -2.43 -1.64 -1.67
N ASN A 159 -3.61 -1.03 -1.71
CA ASN A 159 -4.86 -1.78 -1.54
C ASN A 159 -5.04 -2.85 -2.63
N TRP A 160 -4.66 -2.52 -3.87
CA TRP A 160 -4.65 -3.48 -4.97
C TRP A 160 -3.57 -4.56 -4.82
N ARG A 161 -2.40 -4.24 -4.27
CA ARG A 161 -1.34 -5.23 -3.98
C ARG A 161 -1.75 -6.17 -2.85
N LYS A 162 -2.25 -5.61 -1.75
CA LYS A 162 -2.71 -6.36 -0.58
C LYS A 162 -3.74 -7.42 -0.96
N SER A 163 -4.77 -7.04 -1.72
CA SER A 163 -5.04 -7.67 -3.01
C SER A 163 -4.60 -9.11 -3.26
N ALA A 164 -3.66 -9.16 -4.19
CA ALA A 164 -2.98 -10.34 -4.69
C ALA A 164 -2.24 -11.10 -3.59
N LEU A 165 -1.62 -10.40 -2.62
CA LEU A 165 -0.88 -11.03 -1.52
C LEU A 165 -1.79 -11.94 -0.67
N VAL A 166 -2.97 -11.44 -0.31
CA VAL A 166 -3.99 -12.21 0.42
C VAL A 166 -4.37 -13.46 -0.36
N ARG A 167 -4.62 -13.34 -1.67
CA ARG A 167 -4.99 -14.50 -2.51
C ARG A 167 -3.91 -15.56 -2.52
N SER A 168 -2.66 -15.15 -2.74
CA SER A 168 -1.51 -16.05 -2.83
C SER A 168 -1.29 -16.79 -1.51
N LYS A 169 -1.32 -16.08 -0.38
CA LYS A 169 -1.20 -16.69 0.96
C LYS A 169 -2.31 -17.70 1.22
N TYR A 170 -3.56 -17.35 0.94
CA TYR A 170 -4.68 -18.26 1.16
C TYR A 170 -4.67 -19.46 0.23
N TYR A 171 -4.28 -19.29 -1.03
CA TYR A 171 -4.11 -20.41 -1.96
C TYR A 171 -3.12 -21.44 -1.40
N ASN A 172 -1.91 -20.98 -1.04
CA ASN A 172 -0.85 -21.85 -0.52
C ASN A 172 -1.27 -22.50 0.81
N TYR A 173 -1.89 -21.74 1.71
CA TYR A 173 -2.34 -22.26 2.99
C TYR A 173 -3.44 -23.31 2.83
N LEU A 174 -4.52 -23.01 2.09
CA LEU A 174 -5.67 -23.90 1.98
C LEU A 174 -5.34 -25.22 1.27
N ALA A 175 -4.30 -25.25 0.42
CA ALA A 175 -3.85 -26.46 -0.26
C ALA A 175 -3.37 -27.55 0.70
N THR A 176 -2.82 -27.17 1.85
CA THR A 176 -2.17 -28.11 2.79
C THR A 176 -2.66 -27.99 4.23
N ALA A 177 -3.48 -26.99 4.56
CA ALA A 177 -3.92 -26.75 5.93
C ALA A 177 -4.79 -27.91 6.46
N THR A 178 -4.34 -28.52 7.55
CA THR A 178 -5.05 -29.58 8.26
C THR A 178 -5.40 -29.17 9.70
N ASP A 179 -6.46 -29.77 10.26
CA ASP A 179 -6.73 -29.67 11.70
C ASP A 179 -5.86 -30.65 12.53
N ALA A 180 -6.08 -30.67 13.85
CA ALA A 180 -5.37 -31.55 14.78
C ALA A 180 -5.59 -33.05 14.53
N THR A 181 -6.57 -33.42 13.71
CA THR A 181 -6.84 -34.81 13.30
C THR A 181 -6.20 -35.17 11.95
N GLY A 182 -5.48 -34.24 11.33
CA GLY A 182 -4.87 -34.41 10.01
C GLY A 182 -5.85 -34.23 8.85
N LYS A 183 -7.09 -33.77 9.10
CA LYS A 183 -8.08 -33.54 8.04
C LYS A 183 -7.87 -32.18 7.41
N LEU A 184 -7.85 -32.12 6.07
CA LEU A 184 -7.80 -30.86 5.34
C LEU A 184 -8.98 -29.96 5.72
N LEU A 185 -8.67 -28.71 6.09
CA LEU A 185 -9.67 -27.76 6.59
C LEU A 185 -10.80 -27.54 5.57
N MET A 186 -10.45 -27.42 4.28
CA MET A 186 -11.39 -27.22 3.19
C MET A 186 -12.29 -28.43 2.90
N HIS A 187 -11.94 -29.62 3.41
CA HIS A 187 -12.74 -30.84 3.27
C HIS A 187 -13.67 -31.08 4.45
N HIS A 188 -13.31 -30.59 5.64
CA HIS A 188 -14.01 -30.92 6.87
C HIS A 188 -14.93 -29.80 7.39
N TYR A 189 -14.46 -28.55 7.40
CA TYR A 189 -15.21 -27.44 7.98
C TYR A 189 -16.17 -26.82 6.96
N ARG A 190 -17.30 -26.32 7.44
CA ARG A 190 -18.23 -25.55 6.61
C ARG A 190 -17.74 -24.11 6.50
N PRO A 191 -17.36 -23.62 5.30
CA PRO A 191 -16.98 -22.23 5.13
C PRO A 191 -18.22 -21.35 5.18
N ILE A 192 -18.15 -20.29 5.98
CA ILE A 192 -19.24 -19.33 6.16
C ILE A 192 -18.75 -17.92 5.84
N HIS A 193 -19.60 -17.16 5.16
CA HIS A 193 -19.53 -15.71 5.06
C HIS A 193 -20.40 -15.08 6.14
N LEU A 194 -19.75 -14.46 7.13
CA LEU A 194 -20.43 -13.64 8.13
C LEU A 194 -20.28 -12.17 7.76
N VAL A 195 -21.38 -11.44 7.70
CA VAL A 195 -21.39 -9.98 7.57
C VAL A 195 -22.14 -9.40 8.75
N LEU A 196 -21.49 -8.50 9.48
CA LEU A 196 -22.08 -7.78 10.60
C LEU A 196 -22.17 -6.29 10.28
N THR A 197 -23.30 -5.69 10.62
CA THR A 197 -23.54 -4.26 10.55
C THR A 197 -24.54 -3.85 11.62
N VAL A 198 -24.90 -2.58 11.65
CA VAL A 198 -25.75 -1.97 12.67
C VAL A 198 -26.75 -1.02 12.00
N PRO A 199 -27.96 -0.84 12.56
CA PRO A 199 -28.83 0.24 12.13
C PRO A 199 -28.17 1.60 12.39
N HIS A 200 -28.13 2.46 11.36
CA HIS A 200 -27.47 3.77 11.41
C HIS A 200 -28.33 4.83 10.72
N LYS A 201 -29.37 5.29 11.44
CA LYS A 201 -30.29 6.31 10.92
C LYS A 201 -29.51 7.59 10.59
N ASN A 202 -29.82 8.21 9.45
CA ASN A 202 -29.16 9.43 8.97
C ASN A 202 -27.63 9.27 8.81
N GLY A 203 -27.12 8.06 8.60
CA GLY A 203 -25.68 7.82 8.45
C GLY A 203 -24.87 7.89 9.73
N LEU A 204 -25.53 7.88 10.89
CA LEU A 204 -24.87 7.94 12.19
C LEU A 204 -25.17 6.69 13.01
N TRP A 205 -24.14 6.14 13.65
CA TRP A 205 -24.30 5.17 14.73
C TRP A 205 -23.49 5.62 15.93
N LYS A 206 -24.12 5.64 17.11
CA LYS A 206 -23.55 6.21 18.35
C LYS A 206 -22.99 7.63 18.15
N GLY A 207 -23.68 8.44 17.33
CA GLY A 207 -23.29 9.82 17.02
C GLY A 207 -22.12 9.98 16.06
N LYS A 208 -21.63 8.91 15.43
CA LYS A 208 -20.47 8.95 14.51
C LYS A 208 -20.86 8.59 13.09
N ARG A 209 -20.27 9.30 12.11
CA ARG A 209 -20.34 8.93 10.68
C ARG A 209 -19.46 7.71 10.44
N PHE A 210 -18.23 7.74 10.93
CA PHE A 210 -17.32 6.61 10.91
C PHE A 210 -17.29 5.88 12.25
N TYR A 211 -17.93 4.72 12.31
CA TYR A 211 -18.11 3.90 13.52
C TYR A 211 -17.38 2.55 13.49
N GLY A 212 -16.26 2.47 12.76
CA GLY A 212 -15.48 1.24 12.59
C GLY A 212 -14.91 0.69 13.90
N ARG A 213 -14.54 1.56 14.85
CA ARG A 213 -14.00 1.15 16.16
C ARG A 213 -15.09 0.51 17.01
N GLU A 214 -16.27 1.10 17.02
CA GLU A 214 -17.41 0.67 17.81
C GLU A 214 -17.90 -0.70 17.36
N ILE A 215 -18.03 -0.93 16.04
CA ILE A 215 -18.54 -2.20 15.52
C ILE A 215 -17.54 -3.33 15.78
N MET A 216 -16.23 -3.05 15.66
CA MET A 216 -15.18 -3.98 16.04
C MET A 216 -15.18 -4.33 17.52
N ALA A 217 -15.43 -3.35 18.39
CA ALA A 217 -15.56 -3.59 19.83
C ALA A 217 -16.71 -4.57 20.12
N MET A 218 -17.87 -4.39 19.47
CA MET A 218 -19.00 -5.31 19.62
C MET A 218 -18.66 -6.71 19.08
N PHE A 219 -17.97 -6.80 17.95
CA PHE A 219 -17.53 -8.08 17.41
C PHE A 219 -16.54 -8.81 18.33
N ASN A 220 -15.64 -8.06 18.97
CA ASN A 220 -14.71 -8.64 19.93
C ASN A 220 -15.44 -9.24 21.14
N LEU A 221 -16.53 -8.62 21.62
CA LEU A 221 -17.38 -9.19 22.66
C LEU A 221 -18.08 -10.46 22.16
N LEU A 222 -18.67 -10.43 20.97
CA LEU A 222 -19.30 -11.60 20.33
C LEU A 222 -18.34 -12.80 20.27
N ARG A 223 -17.08 -12.59 19.87
CA ARG A 223 -16.08 -13.67 19.76
C ARG A 223 -15.62 -14.25 21.09
N LYS A 224 -15.81 -13.53 22.20
CA LYS A 224 -15.46 -14.00 23.55
C LYS A 224 -16.51 -14.97 24.10
N GLU A 225 -17.71 -14.97 23.55
CA GLU A 225 -18.82 -15.82 24.00
C GLU A 225 -18.49 -17.31 23.91
N PRO A 226 -18.88 -18.14 24.90
CA PRO A 226 -18.73 -19.59 24.84
C PRO A 226 -19.39 -20.20 23.59
N ALA A 227 -20.55 -19.66 23.20
CA ALA A 227 -21.26 -20.08 21.99
C ALA A 227 -20.42 -19.87 20.72
N TRP A 228 -19.68 -18.77 20.62
CA TRP A 228 -18.77 -18.54 19.49
C TRP A 228 -17.70 -19.63 19.42
N LYS A 229 -17.01 -19.89 20.54
CA LYS A 229 -15.93 -20.90 20.62
C LYS A 229 -16.44 -22.33 20.36
N LYS A 230 -17.70 -22.60 20.72
CA LYS A 230 -18.40 -23.85 20.42
C LYS A 230 -18.56 -24.04 18.90
N TYR A 231 -19.04 -23.02 18.18
CA TYR A 231 -19.43 -23.15 16.77
C TYR A 231 -18.33 -22.85 15.76
N VAL A 232 -17.42 -21.92 16.08
CA VAL A 232 -16.40 -21.41 15.16
C VAL A 232 -15.05 -21.99 15.52
N TYR A 233 -14.40 -22.63 14.55
CA TYR A 233 -13.06 -23.18 14.72
C TYR A 233 -11.96 -22.12 14.50
N ALA A 234 -12.04 -21.42 13.37
CA ALA A 234 -11.07 -20.42 12.97
C ALA A 234 -11.71 -19.44 11.99
N GLY A 235 -11.03 -18.34 11.73
CA GLY A 235 -11.43 -17.41 10.70
C GLY A 235 -10.67 -16.11 10.73
N GLU A 236 -11.17 -15.20 9.92
CA GLU A 236 -10.58 -13.91 9.66
C GLU A 236 -11.67 -12.88 9.44
N TYR A 237 -11.39 -11.63 9.79
CA TYR A 237 -12.31 -10.54 9.54
C TYR A 237 -11.59 -9.31 8.99
N GLY A 238 -12.35 -8.51 8.24
CA GLY A 238 -11.97 -7.18 7.78
C GLY A 238 -13.18 -6.25 7.84
N LEU A 239 -12.93 -4.98 8.12
CA LEU A 239 -13.94 -3.95 7.88
C LEU A 239 -14.03 -3.66 6.38
N GLU A 240 -15.23 -3.49 5.85
CA GLU A 240 -15.54 -2.91 4.55
C GLU A 240 -16.35 -1.63 4.79
N VAL A 241 -15.96 -0.55 4.12
CA VAL A 241 -16.67 0.73 4.17
C VAL A 241 -17.10 1.10 2.76
N LYS A 242 -18.40 1.35 2.62
CA LYS A 242 -19.04 1.77 1.37
C LYS A 242 -19.98 2.94 1.62
N ARG A 243 -20.20 3.78 0.61
CA ARG A 243 -21.22 4.83 0.68
C ARG A 243 -22.57 4.21 0.30
N SER A 244 -23.60 4.63 1.01
CA SER A 244 -25.00 4.39 0.66
C SER A 244 -25.60 5.67 0.16
N ASN A 245 -26.56 5.56 -0.75
CA ASN A 245 -27.22 6.70 -1.37
C ASN A 245 -27.94 7.55 -0.30
N ASP A 246 -28.59 6.90 0.66
CA ASP A 246 -29.54 7.56 1.57
C ASP A 246 -29.14 7.50 3.06
N HIS A 247 -28.11 6.72 3.39
CA HIS A 247 -27.76 6.39 4.78
C HIS A 247 -26.28 6.61 5.10
N GLY A 248 -25.61 7.52 4.38
CA GLY A 248 -24.21 7.85 4.65
C GLY A 248 -23.29 6.64 4.49
N LEU A 249 -22.43 6.37 5.47
CA LEU A 249 -21.50 5.24 5.42
C LEU A 249 -22.13 3.94 5.95
N HIS A 250 -22.12 2.92 5.10
CA HIS A 250 -22.34 1.54 5.52
C HIS A 250 -20.98 0.92 5.88
N ILE A 251 -20.79 0.66 7.17
CA ILE A 251 -19.61 -0.05 7.67
C ILE A 251 -20.04 -1.46 8.01
N HIS A 252 -19.41 -2.41 7.33
CA HIS A 252 -19.63 -3.83 7.51
C HIS A 252 -18.37 -4.48 8.07
N LEU A 253 -18.53 -5.41 9.00
CA LEU A 253 -17.48 -6.36 9.33
C LEU A 253 -17.75 -7.63 8.54
N HIS A 254 -16.93 -7.90 7.54
CA HIS A 254 -16.96 -9.15 6.80
C HIS A 254 -16.01 -10.14 7.45
N SER A 255 -16.43 -11.40 7.55
CA SER A 255 -15.63 -12.45 8.13
C SER A 255 -15.78 -13.75 7.37
N PHE A 256 -14.64 -14.35 7.05
CA PHE A 256 -14.52 -15.74 6.65
C PHE A 256 -14.42 -16.60 7.90
N LEU A 257 -15.30 -17.60 8.03
CA LEU A 257 -15.32 -18.52 9.17
C LEU A 257 -15.25 -19.97 8.72
N LEU A 258 -14.53 -20.78 9.49
CA LEU A 258 -14.64 -22.24 9.46
C LEU A 258 -15.59 -22.67 10.60
N GLN A 259 -16.84 -22.95 10.23
CA GLN A 259 -17.85 -23.47 11.14
C GLN A 259 -17.67 -24.97 11.34
N ARG A 260 -17.77 -25.44 12.59
CA ARG A 260 -17.77 -26.87 12.90
C ARG A 260 -18.98 -27.57 12.24
N PRO A 261 -18.76 -28.70 11.54
CA PRO A 261 -19.78 -29.29 10.66
C PRO A 261 -20.95 -29.94 11.39
N GLN A 262 -20.80 -30.31 12.67
CA GLN A 262 -21.86 -30.95 13.46
C GLN A 262 -23.05 -30.03 13.79
N TYR A 263 -22.92 -28.71 13.60
CA TYR A 263 -23.98 -27.75 13.85
C TYR A 263 -24.63 -27.31 12.54
N SER A 264 -25.94 -27.09 12.54
CA SER A 264 -26.63 -26.55 11.37
C SER A 264 -26.33 -25.06 11.19
N VAL A 265 -26.33 -24.55 9.95
CA VAL A 265 -26.12 -23.11 9.70
C VAL A 265 -27.16 -22.27 10.43
N LYS A 266 -28.43 -22.71 10.40
CA LYS A 266 -29.56 -22.00 11.01
C LYS A 266 -29.44 -21.91 12.53
N GLU A 267 -29.06 -23.00 13.21
CA GLU A 267 -28.80 -23.00 14.65
C GLU A 267 -27.75 -21.95 15.03
N VAL A 268 -26.60 -21.95 14.32
CA VAL A 268 -25.51 -21.02 14.61
C VAL A 268 -25.93 -19.58 14.30
N GLN A 269 -26.58 -19.34 13.16
CA GLN A 269 -27.11 -18.04 12.79
C GLN A 269 -28.03 -17.46 13.86
N THR A 270 -29.00 -18.23 14.34
CA THR A 270 -29.95 -17.77 15.37
C THR A 270 -29.23 -17.36 16.65
N VAL A 271 -28.28 -18.18 17.13
CA VAL A 271 -27.53 -17.86 18.34
C VAL A 271 -26.67 -16.60 18.16
N LEU A 272 -25.96 -16.48 17.04
CA LEU A 272 -25.12 -15.32 16.77
C LEU A 272 -25.95 -14.05 16.55
N GLU A 273 -27.13 -14.15 15.95
CA GLU A 273 -28.05 -13.02 15.81
C GLU A 273 -28.51 -12.49 17.18
N THR A 274 -28.94 -13.39 18.09
CA THR A 274 -29.34 -12.98 19.44
C THR A 274 -28.19 -12.29 20.18
N LEU A 275 -26.97 -12.84 20.10
CA LEU A 275 -25.79 -12.24 20.72
C LEU A 275 -25.40 -10.91 20.07
N TRP A 276 -25.48 -10.81 18.74
CA TRP A 276 -25.18 -9.56 18.04
C TRP A 276 -26.12 -8.43 18.46
N ARG A 277 -27.44 -8.70 18.46
CA ARG A 277 -28.47 -7.76 18.92
C ARG A 277 -28.22 -7.30 20.36
N LYS A 278 -27.89 -8.23 21.26
CA LYS A 278 -27.52 -7.94 22.65
C LYS A 278 -26.37 -6.95 22.73
N TYR A 279 -25.28 -7.18 21.99
CA TYR A 279 -24.10 -6.31 22.05
C TYR A 279 -24.30 -4.96 21.38
N THR A 280 -25.01 -4.91 20.25
CA THR A 280 -25.24 -3.65 19.54
C THR A 280 -26.39 -2.82 20.12
N GLY A 281 -27.21 -3.40 21.00
CA GLY A 281 -28.46 -2.80 21.47
C GLY A 281 -29.48 -2.64 20.33
N ASN A 282 -29.50 -3.59 19.38
CA ASN A 282 -30.36 -3.50 18.19
C ASN A 282 -31.72 -4.17 18.45
N ASP A 283 -32.74 -3.34 18.64
CA ASP A 283 -34.14 -3.68 18.85
C ASP A 283 -35.00 -3.61 17.57
N SER A 284 -34.41 -3.27 16.43
CA SER A 284 -35.13 -3.18 15.16
C SER A 284 -35.45 -4.55 14.56
N ASN A 285 -36.35 -4.62 13.57
CA ASN A 285 -36.61 -5.86 12.83
C ASN A 285 -35.42 -6.34 11.98
N TYR A 286 -34.47 -5.46 11.70
CA TYR A 286 -33.25 -5.80 10.97
C TYR A 286 -32.19 -6.35 11.92
N SER A 287 -31.72 -7.58 11.71
CA SER A 287 -30.74 -8.22 12.60
C SER A 287 -29.38 -7.52 12.60
N GLY A 288 -28.99 -6.89 11.48
CA GLY A 288 -27.61 -6.46 11.25
C GLY A 288 -26.63 -7.62 11.10
N LEU A 289 -27.11 -8.85 10.85
CA LEU A 289 -26.28 -10.05 10.72
C LEU A 289 -26.71 -10.86 9.49
N HIS A 290 -25.76 -11.13 8.61
CA HIS A 290 -25.88 -12.09 7.51
C HIS A 290 -24.92 -13.25 7.77
N TYR A 291 -25.43 -14.47 7.80
CA TYR A 291 -24.65 -15.68 8.09
C TYR A 291 -25.01 -16.76 7.08
N GLU A 292 -24.15 -16.97 6.09
CA GLU A 292 -24.46 -17.81 4.94
C GLU A 292 -23.28 -18.72 4.59
N THR A 293 -23.56 -19.90 4.03
CA THR A 293 -22.48 -20.73 3.46
C THR A 293 -21.77 -19.95 2.38
N LEU A 294 -20.43 -20.03 2.38
CA LEU A 294 -19.59 -19.33 1.42
C LEU A 294 -20.00 -19.65 -0.02
N TYR A 295 -20.00 -18.66 -0.89
CA TYR A 295 -20.45 -18.80 -2.27
C TYR A 295 -19.60 -17.95 -3.21
N THR A 296 -19.68 -18.26 -4.50
CA THR A 296 -19.23 -17.40 -5.58
C THR A 296 -20.40 -17.00 -6.47
N TYR A 297 -20.18 -15.99 -7.30
CA TYR A 297 -21.16 -15.57 -8.29
C TYR A 297 -20.78 -16.13 -9.65
N LYS A 298 -21.73 -16.83 -10.29
CA LYS A 298 -21.59 -17.36 -11.64
C LYS A 298 -22.49 -16.57 -12.58
N SER A 299 -21.88 -15.94 -13.58
CA SER A 299 -22.60 -15.32 -14.69
C SER A 299 -23.16 -16.40 -15.61
N ASN A 300 -24.45 -16.32 -15.89
CA ASN A 300 -25.16 -17.17 -16.82
C ASN A 300 -25.09 -16.60 -18.25
N GLN A 301 -25.46 -17.41 -19.24
CA GLN A 301 -25.42 -17.01 -20.65
C GLN A 301 -26.35 -15.82 -20.97
N ASP A 302 -27.42 -15.65 -20.20
CA ASP A 302 -28.39 -14.56 -20.29
C ASP A 302 -27.93 -13.28 -19.57
N GLY A 303 -26.73 -13.26 -18.99
CA GLY A 303 -26.19 -12.14 -18.22
C GLY A 303 -26.66 -12.09 -16.76
N THR A 304 -27.59 -12.97 -16.35
CA THR A 304 -27.98 -13.08 -14.94
C THR A 304 -26.83 -13.65 -14.10
N VAL A 305 -26.89 -13.45 -12.79
CA VAL A 305 -25.87 -13.94 -11.86
C VAL A 305 -26.52 -14.82 -10.81
N THR A 306 -25.99 -16.03 -10.64
CA THR A 306 -26.47 -16.98 -9.61
C THR A 306 -25.38 -17.25 -8.58
N LYS A 307 -25.80 -17.51 -7.34
CA LYS A 307 -24.90 -17.96 -6.27
C LYS A 307 -24.56 -19.44 -6.45
N GLU A 308 -23.28 -19.76 -6.44
CA GLU A 308 -22.77 -21.11 -6.39
C GLU A 308 -22.10 -21.36 -5.04
N TYR A 309 -22.70 -22.20 -4.20
CA TYR A 309 -22.23 -22.45 -2.84
C TYR A 309 -21.03 -23.40 -2.82
N ILE A 310 -20.05 -23.06 -1.99
CA ILE A 310 -18.88 -23.90 -1.75
C ILE A 310 -19.27 -25.09 -0.88
N ARG A 311 -18.90 -26.27 -1.35
CA ARG A 311 -19.20 -27.55 -0.71
C ARG A 311 -17.90 -28.19 -0.24
N PRO A 312 -17.69 -28.37 1.08
CA PRO A 312 -16.50 -29.01 1.60
C PRO A 312 -16.23 -30.36 0.94
N GLY A 313 -15.00 -30.57 0.49
CA GLY A 313 -14.56 -31.81 -0.18
C GLY A 313 -15.11 -32.02 -1.59
N LYS A 314 -15.89 -31.08 -2.14
CA LYS A 314 -16.43 -31.14 -3.51
C LYS A 314 -16.01 -29.97 -4.38
N SER A 315 -15.93 -28.76 -3.80
CA SER A 315 -15.42 -27.59 -4.51
C SER A 315 -13.90 -27.68 -4.63
N ASP A 316 -13.37 -27.37 -5.81
CA ASP A 316 -11.92 -27.22 -5.99
C ASP A 316 -11.37 -26.00 -5.23
N ILE A 317 -10.04 -25.95 -5.10
CA ILE A 317 -9.34 -24.89 -4.35
C ILE A 317 -9.57 -23.50 -4.92
N ASN A 318 -9.74 -23.36 -6.25
CA ASN A 318 -9.94 -22.05 -6.87
C ASN A 318 -11.34 -21.54 -6.55
N HIS A 319 -12.36 -22.41 -6.66
CA HIS A 319 -13.71 -22.07 -6.25
C HIS A 319 -13.77 -21.72 -4.75
N TYR A 320 -13.11 -22.49 -3.89
CA TYR A 320 -13.03 -22.20 -2.46
C TYR A 320 -12.35 -20.84 -2.20
N LEU A 321 -11.21 -20.59 -2.82
CA LEU A 321 -10.45 -19.34 -2.69
C LEU A 321 -11.27 -18.14 -3.17
N SER A 322 -11.97 -18.24 -4.29
CA SER A 322 -12.84 -17.17 -4.79
C SER A 322 -13.90 -16.78 -3.76
N GLY A 323 -14.50 -17.74 -3.06
CA GLY A 323 -15.41 -17.45 -1.95
C GLY A 323 -14.72 -16.79 -0.77
N VAL A 324 -13.53 -17.26 -0.37
CA VAL A 324 -12.76 -16.67 0.74
C VAL A 324 -12.45 -15.20 0.45
N LEU A 325 -12.10 -14.88 -0.79
CA LEU A 325 -11.82 -13.52 -1.23
C LEU A 325 -13.06 -12.64 -1.30
N GLU A 326 -14.25 -13.23 -1.42
CA GLU A 326 -15.51 -12.50 -1.26
C GLU A 326 -15.75 -12.08 0.20
N CYS A 327 -15.19 -12.81 1.17
CA CYS A 327 -15.24 -12.43 2.59
C CYS A 327 -14.16 -11.42 2.98
N ILE A 328 -12.98 -11.49 2.37
CA ILE A 328 -11.85 -10.63 2.71
C ILE A 328 -11.88 -9.38 1.83
N LYS A 329 -12.84 -8.49 2.13
CA LYS A 329 -12.99 -7.20 1.47
C LYS A 329 -11.96 -6.19 2.00
N TYR A 330 -11.52 -5.27 1.14
CA TYR A 330 -10.61 -4.19 1.53
C TYR A 330 -11.37 -3.06 2.23
N HIS A 331 -10.64 -2.33 3.07
CA HIS A 331 -11.21 -1.45 4.08
C HIS A 331 -12.10 -0.34 3.53
N PHE A 332 -11.73 0.25 2.40
CA PHE A 332 -12.42 1.38 1.82
C PHE A 332 -12.65 1.11 0.34
N LYS A 333 -13.92 1.11 -0.09
CA LYS A 333 -14.19 1.15 -1.52
C LYS A 333 -13.94 2.56 -2.07
N PRO A 334 -13.51 2.71 -3.33
CA PRO A 334 -13.22 4.03 -3.88
C PRO A 334 -14.38 5.03 -3.76
N ASP A 335 -15.62 4.55 -3.88
CA ASP A 335 -16.84 5.34 -3.76
C ASP A 335 -17.15 5.80 -2.31
N CYS A 336 -16.56 5.17 -1.29
CA CYS A 336 -16.91 5.51 0.09
C CYS A 336 -16.40 6.90 0.51
N ILE A 337 -15.24 7.28 -0.05
CA ILE A 337 -14.57 8.56 0.20
C ILE A 337 -14.81 9.57 -0.93
N GLN A 338 -15.63 9.23 -1.93
CA GLN A 338 -15.96 10.14 -3.02
C GLN A 338 -17.35 10.74 -2.83
N THR A 339 -17.49 12.02 -3.16
CA THR A 339 -18.76 12.71 -3.30
C THR A 339 -19.41 12.35 -4.62
N THR A 340 -20.70 12.68 -4.79
CA THR A 340 -21.50 12.31 -5.97
C THR A 340 -21.02 12.96 -7.27
N ASP A 341 -20.30 14.08 -7.17
CA ASP A 341 -19.62 14.78 -8.27
C ASP A 341 -18.23 14.21 -8.59
N GLY A 342 -17.80 13.17 -7.87
CA GLY A 342 -16.52 12.49 -8.07
C GLY A 342 -15.31 13.19 -7.44
N GLN A 343 -15.51 14.20 -6.57
CA GLN A 343 -14.46 14.73 -5.69
C GLN A 343 -14.27 13.81 -4.47
N TYR A 344 -13.21 14.04 -3.69
CA TYR A 344 -12.97 13.34 -2.43
C TYR A 344 -13.58 14.13 -1.26
N ASP A 345 -14.25 13.43 -0.36
CA ASP A 345 -14.76 13.95 0.91
C ASP A 345 -13.61 13.99 1.92
N LEU A 346 -12.81 15.07 1.90
CA LEU A 346 -11.57 15.17 2.65
C LEU A 346 -11.80 15.29 4.16
N GLU A 347 -12.92 15.87 4.59
CA GLU A 347 -13.32 15.88 6.00
C GLU A 347 -13.60 14.46 6.49
N LEU A 348 -14.28 13.64 5.68
CA LEU A 348 -14.50 12.23 6.01
C LEU A 348 -13.21 11.43 6.01
N ILE A 349 -12.31 11.68 5.05
CA ILE A 349 -11.01 11.03 5.02
C ILE A 349 -10.24 11.33 6.30
N ASP A 350 -10.20 12.60 6.72
CA ASP A 350 -9.55 12.98 7.97
C ASP A 350 -10.20 12.28 9.19
N GLU A 351 -11.55 12.27 9.27
CA GLU A 351 -12.28 11.53 10.31
C GLU A 351 -11.90 10.04 10.33
N ILE A 352 -11.82 9.40 9.16
CA ILE A 352 -11.39 8.01 8.99
C ILE A 352 -9.96 7.82 9.50
N LEU A 353 -9.02 8.68 9.10
CA LEU A 353 -7.62 8.53 9.47
C LEU A 353 -7.45 8.66 11.00
N VAL A 354 -8.07 9.67 11.60
CA VAL A 354 -8.04 9.90 13.05
C VAL A 354 -8.63 8.71 13.80
N ASN A 355 -9.81 8.22 13.40
CA ASN A 355 -10.46 7.10 14.09
C ASN A 355 -9.75 5.77 13.88
N THR A 356 -8.87 5.67 12.88
CA THR A 356 -8.19 4.43 12.51
C THR A 356 -6.66 4.43 12.71
N LYS A 357 -6.07 5.52 13.24
CA LYS A 357 -4.63 5.73 13.50
C LYS A 357 -3.92 4.55 14.20
N ARG A 358 -4.64 3.76 14.99
CA ARG A 358 -4.14 2.53 15.64
C ARG A 358 -5.14 1.37 15.59
N LEU A 359 -6.13 1.47 14.70
CA LEU A 359 -7.15 0.45 14.56
C LEU A 359 -6.67 -0.60 13.55
N ARG A 360 -6.41 -1.81 14.03
CA ARG A 360 -6.21 -2.99 13.19
C ARG A 360 -7.56 -3.41 12.61
N MET A 361 -7.92 -2.87 11.45
CA MET A 361 -9.21 -3.10 10.79
C MET A 361 -9.37 -4.51 10.17
N TYR A 362 -8.36 -5.35 10.32
CA TYR A 362 -8.32 -6.71 9.81
C TYR A 362 -7.52 -7.61 10.75
N SER A 363 -8.07 -8.75 11.16
CA SER A 363 -7.35 -9.70 11.99
C SER A 363 -7.91 -11.13 11.88
N ARG A 364 -7.19 -12.05 12.50
CA ARG A 364 -7.52 -13.49 12.56
C ARG A 364 -7.91 -13.91 13.96
N PHE A 365 -8.61 -15.03 14.06
CA PHE A 365 -9.02 -15.62 15.33
C PHE A 365 -9.10 -17.15 15.23
N GLY A 366 -9.22 -17.80 16.40
CA GLY A 366 -9.19 -19.25 16.49
C GLY A 366 -7.86 -19.81 16.00
N ALA A 367 -7.90 -20.93 15.27
CA ALA A 367 -6.69 -21.59 14.77
C ALA A 367 -5.90 -20.76 13.71
N PHE A 368 -6.51 -19.72 13.12
CA PHE A 368 -5.81 -18.82 12.19
C PHE A 368 -5.01 -17.73 12.91
N TYR A 369 -5.26 -17.50 14.20
CA TYR A 369 -4.52 -16.52 14.97
C TYR A 369 -3.07 -16.96 15.13
N LYS A 370 -2.12 -16.07 14.79
CA LYS A 370 -0.67 -16.35 14.78
C LYS A 370 -0.22 -17.49 13.85
N CYS A 371 -1.07 -17.91 12.90
CA CYS A 371 -0.66 -18.83 11.83
C CYS A 371 0.36 -18.13 10.93
N ALA A 372 1.58 -18.65 10.89
CA ALA A 372 2.72 -18.05 10.20
C ALA A 372 2.54 -18.05 8.68
N GLU A 373 1.92 -19.11 8.15
CA GLU A 373 1.62 -19.30 6.73
C GLU A 373 0.64 -18.25 6.21
N LEU A 374 -0.27 -17.78 7.07
CA LEU A 374 -1.18 -16.69 6.75
C LEU A 374 -0.57 -15.32 7.05
N ASN A 375 0.52 -15.19 7.82
CA ASN A 375 1.08 -13.89 8.19
C ASN A 375 1.54 -13.09 6.95
N PHE A 376 1.13 -11.83 6.82
CA PHE A 376 1.54 -10.98 5.68
C PHE A 376 2.88 -10.31 5.91
N ASP A 377 3.20 -10.11 7.18
CA ASP A 377 4.47 -9.55 7.60
C ASP A 377 5.40 -10.74 7.65
N ASN A 378 6.27 -10.87 6.65
CA ASN A 378 7.31 -11.91 6.58
C ASN A 378 8.39 -11.69 7.67
N SER A 379 8.02 -11.20 8.85
CA SER A 379 8.83 -11.26 10.06
C SER A 379 8.82 -12.72 10.54
N ALA A 380 9.63 -13.54 9.88
CA ALA A 380 10.05 -14.78 10.48
C ALA A 380 10.73 -14.46 11.82
N LEU A 381 10.20 -15.02 12.91
CA LEU A 381 10.90 -15.25 14.17
C LEU A 381 11.36 -13.99 14.93
N GLU A 382 10.45 -13.26 15.57
CA GLU A 382 10.80 -12.67 16.87
C GLU A 382 10.14 -13.49 18.00
N PRO A 383 10.86 -13.78 19.09
CA PRO A 383 10.31 -14.49 20.24
C PRO A 383 9.13 -13.72 20.80
N VAL A 384 8.02 -14.44 20.97
CA VAL A 384 6.75 -13.92 21.48
C VAL A 384 6.95 -13.41 22.90
N VAL A 385 7.10 -12.10 23.07
CA VAL A 385 6.73 -11.44 24.33
C VAL A 385 5.20 -11.46 24.38
N LEU A 386 4.64 -12.12 25.39
CA LEU A 386 3.19 -12.12 25.62
C LEU A 386 2.77 -10.67 25.92
N PRO A 387 1.81 -10.08 25.18
CA PRO A 387 1.32 -8.75 25.50
C PRO A 387 0.61 -8.79 26.86
N THR A 388 1.06 -7.96 27.80
CA THR A 388 0.24 -7.56 28.94
C THR A 388 -0.93 -6.71 28.43
N GLU A 389 -2.06 -6.71 29.15
CA GLU A 389 -3.33 -6.11 28.68
C GLU A 389 -3.28 -4.58 28.43
N ASP A 390 -2.16 -3.91 28.74
CA ASP A 390 -1.97 -2.46 28.60
C ASP A 390 -1.06 -2.00 27.44
N GLU A 391 -0.44 -2.91 26.67
CA GLU A 391 0.46 -2.52 25.56
C GLU A 391 -0.20 -2.73 24.18
N LEU A 392 -1.11 -1.81 23.82
CA LEU A 392 -1.69 -1.66 22.48
C LEU A 392 -1.07 -0.48 21.71
N THR A 393 0.21 -0.18 21.93
CA THR A 393 0.93 0.86 21.16
C THR A 393 2.06 0.23 20.37
N ASP A 394 1.80 -0.02 19.10
CA ASP A 394 2.76 -0.58 18.15
C ASP A 394 3.24 0.54 17.21
N ASP A 395 4.26 1.28 17.67
CA ASP A 395 5.09 2.18 16.85
C ASP A 395 6.44 1.49 16.52
N GLN A 396 6.45 0.17 16.32
CA GLN A 396 7.63 -0.56 15.88
C GLN A 396 7.78 -0.47 14.35
N PRO A 397 8.97 -0.10 13.83
CA PRO A 397 9.20 -0.03 12.39
C PRO A 397 9.18 -1.44 11.78
N GLU A 398 8.18 -1.69 10.93
CA GLU A 398 8.04 -2.95 10.18
C GLU A 398 9.29 -3.23 9.31
N ASN A 399 10.11 -4.20 9.70
CA ASN A 399 11.23 -4.68 8.88
C ASN A 399 10.72 -5.66 7.82
N ILE A 400 10.34 -5.16 6.65
CA ILE A 400 9.80 -5.98 5.57
C ILE A 400 10.83 -6.09 4.45
N THR A 401 11.26 -7.33 4.21
CA THR A 401 12.16 -7.73 3.13
C THR A 401 11.38 -7.78 1.81
N SER A 402 11.41 -6.71 1.02
CA SER A 402 11.08 -6.81 -0.41
C SER A 402 12.18 -7.62 -1.11
N SER A 403 11.84 -8.77 -1.66
CA SER A 403 12.81 -9.64 -2.33
C SER A 403 12.79 -9.39 -3.84
N THR A 404 13.77 -8.65 -4.36
CA THR A 404 13.99 -8.46 -5.81
C THR A 404 14.39 -9.73 -6.57
N ALA A 405 14.46 -10.88 -5.88
CA ALA A 405 14.88 -12.14 -6.47
C ALA A 405 13.91 -12.65 -7.56
N GLY A 406 14.45 -13.13 -8.66
CA GLY A 406 13.67 -13.72 -9.75
C GLY A 406 13.08 -12.72 -10.74
N VAL A 407 13.23 -11.41 -10.53
CA VAL A 407 12.57 -10.39 -11.36
C VAL A 407 13.30 -10.18 -12.67
N GLU A 408 14.61 -10.00 -12.60
CA GLU A 408 15.47 -9.82 -13.76
C GLU A 408 15.56 -11.14 -14.55
N GLU A 409 15.51 -12.28 -13.86
CA GLU A 409 15.53 -13.63 -14.46
C GLU A 409 14.25 -13.97 -15.24
N ARG A 410 13.13 -13.30 -14.94
CA ARG A 410 11.84 -13.45 -15.66
C ARG A 410 11.64 -12.37 -16.72
N LEU A 411 12.55 -11.42 -16.83
CA LEU A 411 12.44 -10.34 -17.77
C LEU A 411 12.61 -10.87 -19.20
N ILE A 412 11.72 -10.45 -20.09
CA ILE A 412 11.77 -10.79 -21.51
C ILE A 412 12.16 -9.54 -22.29
N ASN A 413 13.11 -9.67 -23.21
CA ASN A 413 13.44 -8.61 -24.14
C ASN A 413 12.30 -8.47 -25.18
N PRO A 414 11.59 -7.33 -25.23
CA PRO A 414 10.40 -7.15 -26.06
C PRO A 414 10.71 -6.97 -27.56
N PHE A 415 11.97 -7.05 -27.96
CA PHE A 415 12.40 -7.05 -29.37
C PHE A 415 12.85 -8.42 -29.87
N THR A 416 13.36 -9.28 -28.99
CA THR A 416 13.83 -10.63 -29.36
C THR A 416 12.89 -11.73 -28.90
N GLU A 417 12.00 -11.45 -27.94
CA GLU A 417 11.14 -12.44 -27.29
C GLU A 417 11.93 -13.55 -26.57
N GLU A 418 13.15 -13.22 -26.13
CA GLU A 418 14.02 -14.10 -25.36
C GLU A 418 14.21 -13.56 -23.93
N PRO A 419 14.63 -14.41 -22.96
CA PRO A 419 15.04 -13.94 -21.64
C PRO A 419 16.11 -12.85 -21.75
N ALA A 420 15.86 -11.72 -21.08
CA ALA A 420 16.77 -10.60 -21.07
C ALA A 420 17.92 -10.82 -20.09
N THR A 421 19.09 -10.30 -20.46
CA THR A 421 20.26 -10.16 -19.60
C THR A 421 20.42 -8.71 -19.17
N LEU A 422 21.24 -8.45 -18.14
CA LEU A 422 21.59 -7.10 -17.69
C LEU A 422 22.28 -6.24 -18.78
N ALA A 423 22.71 -6.83 -19.89
CA ALA A 423 23.31 -6.10 -21.01
C ALA A 423 22.24 -5.60 -22.01
N ASP A 424 21.02 -6.12 -21.96
CA ASP A 424 19.97 -5.84 -22.93
C ASP A 424 19.16 -4.57 -22.60
N TYR A 425 19.25 -4.07 -21.37
CA TYR A 425 18.44 -2.94 -20.91
C TYR A 425 19.18 -2.02 -19.94
N GLU A 426 18.71 -0.78 -19.87
CA GLU A 426 18.99 0.14 -18.77
C GLU A 426 17.80 0.22 -17.83
N VAL A 427 18.02 0.59 -16.56
CA VAL A 427 16.91 0.84 -15.64
C VAL A 427 16.51 2.31 -15.70
N MET A 428 15.22 2.56 -15.91
CA MET A 428 14.59 3.87 -15.78
C MET A 428 13.77 3.96 -14.50
N ILE A 429 13.87 5.09 -13.81
CA ILE A 429 13.13 5.38 -12.58
C ILE A 429 12.26 6.61 -12.80
N GLY A 430 10.97 6.54 -12.46
CA GLY A 430 10.08 7.70 -12.52
C GLY A 430 8.68 7.40 -12.02
N LYS A 431 7.81 8.42 -11.96
CA LYS A 431 6.43 8.23 -11.47
C LYS A 431 5.59 7.46 -12.51
N PRO A 432 4.91 6.36 -12.13
CA PRO A 432 4.10 5.58 -13.06
C PRO A 432 3.01 6.37 -13.79
N SER A 433 2.42 7.36 -13.13
CA SER A 433 1.40 8.27 -13.67
C SER A 433 1.81 9.04 -14.92
N TYR A 434 3.11 9.31 -15.09
CA TYR A 434 3.66 10.01 -16.25
C TYR A 434 3.86 9.13 -17.47
N LEU A 435 3.80 7.79 -17.32
CA LEU A 435 3.75 6.89 -18.48
C LEU A 435 2.35 6.88 -19.08
N ARG A 436 2.33 6.70 -20.40
CA ARG A 436 1.11 6.39 -21.15
C ARG A 436 1.17 4.98 -21.67
N TYR A 437 -0.01 4.46 -21.91
CA TYR A 437 -0.25 3.06 -22.19
C TYR A 437 -1.24 3.02 -23.34
N TYR A 438 -0.99 2.16 -24.32
CA TYR A 438 -1.96 1.94 -25.39
C TYR A 438 -3.23 1.30 -24.82
N GLY A 439 -4.38 1.66 -25.40
CA GLY A 439 -5.69 1.16 -24.98
C GLY A 439 -5.86 -0.36 -25.17
N THR A 440 -6.87 -0.93 -24.51
CA THR A 440 -7.19 -2.37 -24.53
C THR A 440 -7.45 -2.92 -25.94
N ASP A 441 -8.05 -2.10 -26.81
CA ASP A 441 -8.53 -2.52 -28.13
C ASP A 441 -7.49 -2.25 -29.23
N GLN A 442 -6.28 -1.82 -28.84
CA GLN A 442 -5.20 -1.56 -29.79
C GLN A 442 -4.36 -2.81 -30.04
N ARG A 443 -3.58 -2.79 -31.13
CA ARG A 443 -2.68 -3.89 -31.53
C ARG A 443 -1.64 -4.25 -30.45
N ARG A 444 -1.34 -3.32 -29.56
CA ARG A 444 -0.32 -3.43 -28.50
C ARG A 444 -0.91 -3.05 -27.14
N PRO A 445 -1.87 -3.84 -26.62
CA PRO A 445 -2.65 -3.43 -25.46
C PRO A 445 -1.75 -3.27 -24.24
N HIS A 446 -1.88 -2.13 -23.55
CA HIS A 446 -1.12 -1.78 -22.35
C HIS A 446 0.40 -1.69 -22.54
N GLU A 447 0.94 -1.69 -23.77
CA GLU A 447 2.39 -1.44 -23.92
C GLU A 447 2.67 0.04 -23.50
N PRO A 448 3.63 0.28 -22.59
CA PRO A 448 3.94 1.63 -22.13
C PRO A 448 4.76 2.40 -23.16
N TYR A 449 4.54 3.71 -23.23
CA TYR A 449 5.33 4.64 -24.05
C TYR A 449 5.46 6.01 -23.36
N LEU A 450 6.55 6.71 -23.69
CA LEU A 450 6.82 8.07 -23.22
C LEU A 450 6.19 9.08 -24.19
N ILE A 451 5.47 10.08 -23.69
CA ILE A 451 4.87 11.13 -24.55
C ILE A 451 5.87 12.25 -24.85
N GLN A 452 6.85 12.51 -23.99
CA GLN A 452 7.76 13.66 -24.13
C GLN A 452 9.18 13.34 -23.65
N LYS A 453 10.17 14.02 -24.22
CA LYS A 453 11.57 14.02 -23.74
C LYS A 453 11.73 14.59 -22.33
N THR A 454 10.81 15.46 -21.90
CA THR A 454 10.79 16.12 -20.58
C THR A 454 10.10 15.29 -19.50
N SER A 455 9.75 14.03 -19.76
CA SER A 455 9.17 13.18 -18.72
C SER A 455 10.23 13.00 -17.62
N PRO A 456 9.90 13.20 -16.33
CA PRO A 456 10.86 13.18 -15.22
C PRO A 456 11.23 11.75 -14.84
N PHE A 457 11.66 10.99 -15.84
CA PHE A 457 12.29 9.71 -15.70
C PHE A 457 13.79 9.90 -15.76
N PHE A 458 14.49 9.25 -14.86
CA PHE A 458 15.93 9.23 -14.83
C PHE A 458 16.41 7.89 -15.36
N ARG A 459 17.27 7.93 -16.37
CA ARG A 459 18.01 6.74 -16.83
C ARG A 459 19.14 6.50 -15.86
N VAL A 460 19.26 5.28 -15.35
CA VAL A 460 20.39 4.85 -14.52
C VAL A 460 21.40 4.17 -15.44
N SER A 461 22.37 4.94 -15.95
CA SER A 461 23.41 4.42 -16.89
C SER A 461 24.54 3.66 -16.15
N ALA A 462 24.16 2.97 -15.08
CA ALA A 462 25.03 2.09 -14.36
C ALA A 462 25.23 0.81 -15.16
N ALA A 463 26.29 0.71 -15.96
CA ALA A 463 26.55 -0.49 -16.73
C ALA A 463 26.42 -1.74 -15.85
N ARG A 464 25.33 -2.49 -16.05
CA ARG A 464 25.06 -3.81 -15.47
C ARG A 464 24.83 -3.85 -13.94
N MET A 465 24.31 -2.78 -13.33
CA MET A 465 23.84 -2.89 -11.94
C MET A 465 22.53 -3.69 -11.86
N GLN A 466 22.49 -4.66 -10.94
CA GLN A 466 21.26 -5.35 -10.59
C GLN A 466 20.22 -4.39 -10.01
N LEU A 467 18.95 -4.64 -10.30
CA LEU A 467 17.81 -3.87 -9.81
C LEU A 467 17.84 -3.69 -8.27
N LYS A 468 18.23 -4.73 -7.52
CA LYS A 468 18.38 -4.67 -6.06
C LYS A 468 19.31 -3.55 -5.59
N THR A 469 20.45 -3.42 -6.27
CA THR A 469 21.48 -2.44 -5.95
C THR A 469 20.98 -1.04 -6.28
N ILE A 470 20.33 -0.87 -7.44
CA ILE A 470 19.75 0.41 -7.87
C ILE A 470 18.71 0.90 -6.88
N ILE A 471 17.77 0.03 -6.50
CA ILE A 471 16.76 0.33 -5.48
C ILE A 471 17.45 0.72 -4.16
N SER A 472 18.41 -0.07 -3.68
CA SER A 472 19.10 0.23 -2.42
C SER A 472 19.81 1.59 -2.45
N LEU A 473 20.34 2.03 -3.59
CA LEU A 473 20.96 3.34 -3.74
C LEU A 473 19.90 4.45 -3.79
N ASP A 474 18.80 4.25 -4.50
CA ASP A 474 17.68 5.21 -4.59
C ASP A 474 17.12 5.52 -3.20
N LEU A 475 16.85 4.47 -2.42
CA LEU A 475 16.32 4.59 -1.06
C LEU A 475 17.24 5.34 -0.10
N ARG A 476 18.55 5.30 -0.33
CA ARG A 476 19.54 6.02 0.48
C ARG A 476 19.78 7.44 -0.03
N GLY A 477 19.14 7.85 -1.12
CA GLY A 477 19.47 9.09 -1.83
C GLY A 477 20.90 9.09 -2.36
N GLN A 478 21.47 7.90 -2.60
CA GLN A 478 22.86 7.68 -3.01
C GLN A 478 22.99 7.33 -4.49
N LEU A 479 21.90 7.39 -5.27
CA LEU A 479 22.00 7.34 -6.73
C LEU A 479 22.84 8.53 -7.19
N PRO A 480 24.06 8.32 -7.71
CA PRO A 480 24.94 9.44 -8.03
C PRO A 480 24.31 10.29 -9.13
N THR A 481 24.30 11.61 -8.97
CA THR A 481 23.73 12.53 -9.98
C THR A 481 24.33 12.31 -11.36
N ARG A 482 25.62 11.95 -11.44
CA ARG A 482 26.33 11.58 -12.68
C ARG A 482 25.80 10.33 -13.39
N MET A 483 24.95 9.55 -12.73
CA MET A 483 24.36 8.31 -13.25
C MET A 483 22.91 8.52 -13.69
N LEU A 484 22.34 9.70 -13.42
CA LEU A 484 21.01 10.10 -13.82
C LEU A 484 21.15 10.95 -15.08
N HIS A 485 20.65 10.44 -16.20
CA HIS A 485 20.57 11.20 -17.44
C HIS A 485 19.12 11.48 -17.79
N GLU A 486 18.83 12.72 -18.21
CA GLU A 486 17.52 13.05 -18.80
C GLU A 486 17.36 12.39 -20.17
N PRO A 487 16.18 11.83 -20.50
CA PRO A 487 15.93 11.20 -21.79
C PRO A 487 16.07 12.20 -22.95
N GLY A 488 17.15 12.09 -23.72
CA GLY A 488 17.33 12.84 -24.97
C GLY A 488 18.40 13.94 -24.95
N ALA A 489 19.23 14.04 -23.91
CA ALA A 489 20.48 14.79 -23.97
C ALA A 489 21.44 14.12 -24.98
N SER A 490 21.97 14.89 -25.93
CA SER A 490 22.85 14.36 -26.99
C SER A 490 24.22 13.96 -26.42
N SER A 491 24.82 12.88 -26.94
CA SER A 491 26.16 12.42 -26.51
C SER A 491 27.26 13.46 -26.76
N LEU A 492 27.03 14.39 -27.69
CA LEU A 492 27.97 15.46 -28.05
C LEU A 492 27.99 16.61 -27.04
N GLU A 493 26.83 17.08 -26.58
CA GLU A 493 26.74 18.10 -25.51
C GLU A 493 27.30 17.58 -24.18
N GLN A 494 27.16 16.27 -23.95
CA GLN A 494 27.68 15.56 -22.78
C GLN A 494 29.21 15.44 -22.78
N SER A 495 29.82 15.30 -23.97
CA SER A 495 31.29 15.21 -24.10
C SER A 495 31.97 16.57 -23.88
N LEU A 496 31.30 17.68 -24.24
CA LEU A 496 31.82 19.04 -24.09
C LEU A 496 31.77 19.54 -22.63
N GLN A 497 30.71 19.26 -21.88
CA GLN A 497 30.65 19.60 -20.44
C GLN A 497 31.71 18.84 -19.61
N VAL A 498 32.05 17.61 -20.01
CA VAL A 498 33.12 16.82 -19.36
C VAL A 498 34.52 17.38 -19.72
N ALA A 499 34.72 17.89 -20.94
CA ALA A 499 35.99 18.45 -21.38
C ALA A 499 36.34 19.80 -20.73
N GLU A 500 35.35 20.68 -20.49
CA GLU A 500 35.57 21.98 -19.84
C GLU A 500 35.89 21.84 -18.34
N ILE A 501 35.33 20.84 -17.64
CA ILE A 501 35.59 20.63 -16.21
C ILE A 501 36.97 19.97 -15.98
N ILE A 502 37.43 19.13 -16.91
CA ILE A 502 38.77 18.50 -16.85
C ILE A 502 39.88 19.51 -17.18
N THR A 503 39.63 20.48 -18.07
CA THR A 503 40.62 21.52 -18.41
C THR A 503 40.60 22.70 -17.42
N GLY A 504 39.46 23.01 -16.80
CA GLY A 504 39.32 24.09 -15.82
C GLY A 504 39.97 23.84 -14.45
N ASN A 505 40.22 22.58 -14.07
CA ASN A 505 40.78 22.22 -12.75
C ASN A 505 42.32 22.20 -12.67
N ARG A 506 43.04 22.60 -13.73
CA ARG A 506 44.51 22.62 -13.75
C ARG A 506 45.17 24.00 -13.57
N ALA A 507 44.41 25.07 -13.38
CA ALA A 507 44.95 26.44 -13.37
C ALA A 507 44.73 27.25 -12.08
N ARG A 508 44.48 26.62 -10.92
CA ARG A 508 44.44 27.36 -9.64
C ARG A 508 45.08 26.55 -8.51
N ASN A 509 46.41 26.61 -8.43
CA ASN A 509 47.17 26.50 -7.18
C ASN A 509 48.57 27.05 -7.43
N GLY A 510 48.81 28.30 -7.01
CA GLY A 510 50.10 28.95 -7.16
C GLY A 510 50.18 30.36 -6.57
N ALA A 511 50.62 30.41 -5.31
CA ALA A 511 51.29 31.51 -4.59
C ALA A 511 50.47 32.58 -3.80
N PRO A 512 50.92 32.93 -2.57
CA PRO A 512 50.31 33.90 -1.67
C PRO A 512 51.05 35.26 -1.59
N ASN A 513 50.46 36.16 -0.79
CA ASN A 513 50.96 37.41 -0.19
C ASN A 513 50.60 38.74 -0.86
N GLY A 514 50.14 39.69 -0.03
CA GLY A 514 50.35 41.12 -0.27
C GLY A 514 49.23 42.03 0.23
N ALA A 515 49.38 42.54 1.45
CA ALA A 515 48.55 43.60 2.03
C ALA A 515 48.57 44.91 1.21
N ARG A 516 47.46 45.68 1.23
CA ARG A 516 47.47 47.15 1.48
C ARG A 516 46.08 47.76 1.61
N ASN A 517 46.03 48.75 2.51
CA ASN A 517 44.96 49.65 2.93
C ASN A 517 44.16 50.35 1.81
N GLY A 518 42.94 50.78 2.15
CA GLY A 518 42.25 51.85 1.41
C GLY A 518 40.81 52.10 1.84
N THR A 519 40.63 52.98 2.83
CA THR A 519 39.40 53.64 3.29
C THR A 519 38.48 54.21 2.19
N ARG A 520 37.15 54.13 2.34
CA ARG A 520 36.24 55.27 2.66
C ARG A 520 34.74 54.95 2.42
N ASN A 521 33.96 55.28 3.45
CA ASN A 521 32.67 55.99 3.49
C ASN A 521 31.50 55.58 2.58
N GLY A 522 30.32 55.46 3.21
CA GLY A 522 29.05 55.80 2.56
C GLY A 522 27.83 55.16 3.21
N ALA A 523 27.31 55.78 4.26
CA ALA A 523 26.00 55.50 4.84
C ALA A 523 24.87 55.73 3.82
N TYR A 524 23.77 54.97 3.93
CA TYR A 524 22.40 55.44 4.19
C TYR A 524 21.38 54.29 4.00
N MET A 525 20.64 54.00 5.07
CA MET A 525 19.31 53.35 5.09
C MET A 525 18.23 54.45 4.95
N PRO A 526 16.91 54.16 4.97
CA PRO A 526 16.15 53.18 4.22
C PRO A 526 14.85 53.81 3.62
N LEU A 527 14.10 53.02 2.84
CA LEU A 527 12.64 52.91 2.93
C LEU A 527 12.25 51.47 2.56
#